data_AF-A0A329S0H3-F1
#
_entry.id   AF-A0A329S0H3-F1
#
_cell.length_a   1.000
_cell.length_b   1.000
_cell.length_c   1.000
_cell.angle_alpha   90.00
_cell.angle_beta   90.00
_cell.angle_gamma   90.00
#
_symmetry.space_group_name_H-M   'P 1'
#
loop_
_entity.id
_entity.type
_entity.pdbx_description
1 polymer ?
#
loop_
_entity_poly.entity_id
_entity_poly.type
_entity_poly.pdbx_seq_one_letter_code
_entity_poly.pdbx_strand_id
1 'polypeptide(L)'
;MPKEELPVVSLLLERQSHHPLLEGFPMAAGIGDLPLYLGEAGAAQDAGFMETNEIQAVIALGTGNLTVKPCEVLLIDILDMEEELLLPHFEECINFLKKHLMREGTPAAVLVHCVYGQSRSATICVAYLMATEGKTLLEAYDAVQKARPCISINPGFLRQLELFERMGNDPEIMGSTPAHAQLRTMMAKRQRMKAGVADIVTTPQLTRPGTSICCRKCNYVLCTTRNQLSHSSANGGICAGILIEPMQWMTKDSAFVKNNDGKLLCPSCKAKLGSWNWIGVKCNCKRFVSPAFQLVPSRTHSRVL
;
A
#
# COMPACT_ATOMS: atom_id res chain seq x y z
N MET A 1 -5.43 28.45 8.22
CA MET A 1 -6.88 28.29 7.99
C MET A 1 -7.18 26.80 8.01
N PRO A 2 -8.19 26.32 8.75
CA PRO A 2 -8.54 24.91 8.74
C PRO A 2 -8.93 24.56 7.31
N LYS A 3 -8.31 23.52 6.74
CA LYS A 3 -8.72 23.00 5.43
C LYS A 3 -10.12 22.42 5.63
N GLU A 4 -11.12 23.00 4.97
CA GLU A 4 -12.48 22.45 4.93
C GLU A 4 -12.37 20.98 4.53
N GLU A 5 -12.73 20.07 5.44
CA GLU A 5 -13.04 18.69 5.06
C GLU A 5 -14.18 18.77 4.04
N LEU A 6 -14.10 17.98 2.95
CA LEU A 6 -15.25 17.90 2.06
C LEU A 6 -16.47 17.45 2.88
N PRO A 7 -17.66 18.05 2.67
CA PRO A 7 -18.85 17.78 3.46
C PRO A 7 -19.20 16.29 3.61
N VAL A 8 -18.79 15.47 2.64
CA VAL A 8 -19.06 14.02 2.62
C VAL A 8 -18.37 13.24 3.74
N VAL A 9 -17.14 13.58 4.13
CA VAL A 9 -16.44 12.83 5.19
C VAL A 9 -17.12 13.07 6.54
N SER A 10 -17.42 14.34 6.86
CA SER A 10 -18.11 14.68 8.11
C SER A 10 -19.51 14.08 8.16
N LEU A 11 -20.25 14.09 7.04
CA LEU A 11 -21.55 13.43 6.91
C LEU A 11 -21.47 11.92 7.22
N LEU A 12 -20.50 11.23 6.63
CA LEU A 12 -20.33 9.78 6.84
C LEU A 12 -19.94 9.46 8.30
N LEU A 13 -19.10 10.29 8.92
CA LEU A 13 -18.73 10.13 10.32
C LEU A 13 -19.91 10.34 11.26
N GLU A 14 -20.74 11.36 11.00
CA GLU A 14 -21.98 11.59 11.74
C GLU A 14 -22.96 10.43 11.54
N ARG A 15 -23.08 9.88 10.33
CA ARG A 15 -23.93 8.70 10.09
C ARG A 15 -23.44 7.48 10.87
N GLN A 16 -22.13 7.24 10.89
CA GLN A 16 -21.51 6.12 11.59
C GLN A 16 -21.70 6.17 13.12
N SER A 17 -21.80 7.36 13.72
CA SER A 17 -22.02 7.49 15.17
C SER A 17 -23.40 7.00 15.63
N HIS A 18 -24.33 6.84 14.69
CA HIS A 18 -25.68 6.33 14.91
C HIS A 18 -25.85 4.87 14.45
N HIS A 19 -24.76 4.18 14.07
CA HIS A 19 -24.86 2.80 13.59
C HIS A 19 -25.30 1.84 14.70
N PRO A 20 -26.11 0.83 14.34
CA PRO A 20 -26.47 -0.24 15.27
C PRO A 20 -25.23 -1.00 15.76
N LEU A 21 -25.32 -1.55 16.97
CA LEU A 21 -24.29 -2.44 17.51
C LEU A 21 -24.12 -3.66 16.58
N LEU A 22 -22.91 -4.24 16.57
CA LEU A 22 -22.52 -5.37 15.71
C LEU A 22 -23.40 -6.62 15.82
N GLU A 23 -24.21 -6.74 16.88
CA GLU A 23 -25.02 -7.92 17.13
C GLU A 23 -26.10 -8.11 16.06
N GLY A 24 -26.18 -9.32 15.51
CA GLY A 24 -27.23 -9.74 14.57
C GLY A 24 -26.92 -9.53 13.09
N PHE A 25 -25.74 -9.01 12.73
CA PHE A 25 -25.31 -8.95 11.33
C PHE A 25 -24.68 -10.27 10.87
N PRO A 26 -24.88 -10.66 9.60
CA PRO A 26 -24.26 -11.86 9.06
C PRO A 26 -22.73 -11.70 9.04
N MET A 27 -22.01 -12.81 9.15
CA MET A 27 -20.54 -12.85 9.14
C MET A 27 -19.93 -12.27 7.85
N ALA A 28 -20.64 -12.39 6.73
CA ALA A 28 -20.34 -11.73 5.46
C ALA A 28 -21.62 -11.40 4.68
N ALA A 29 -21.53 -10.46 3.75
CA ALA A 29 -22.64 -10.07 2.88
C ALA A 29 -22.16 -9.82 1.44
N GLY A 30 -22.99 -10.19 0.46
CA GLY A 30 -22.74 -9.91 -0.96
C GLY A 30 -23.05 -8.45 -1.31
N ILE A 31 -22.21 -7.84 -2.14
CA ILE A 31 -22.30 -6.44 -2.54
C ILE A 31 -22.89 -6.34 -3.95
N GLY A 32 -24.12 -5.85 -4.03
CA GLY A 32 -24.84 -5.69 -5.30
C GLY A 32 -25.06 -7.03 -6.00
N ASP A 33 -24.99 -7.01 -7.33
CA ASP A 33 -25.17 -8.21 -8.17
C ASP A 33 -23.83 -8.90 -8.51
N LEU A 34 -22.71 -8.36 -8.03
CA LEU A 34 -21.39 -8.95 -8.21
C LEU A 34 -21.19 -10.09 -7.21
N PRO A 35 -20.42 -11.14 -7.55
CA PRO A 35 -20.01 -12.15 -6.57
C PRO A 35 -18.87 -11.61 -5.69
N LEU A 36 -19.06 -10.42 -5.13
CA LEU A 36 -18.14 -9.73 -4.22
C LEU A 36 -18.74 -9.76 -2.82
N TYR A 37 -18.02 -10.35 -1.87
CA TYR A 37 -18.46 -10.47 -0.49
C TYR A 37 -17.58 -9.62 0.42
N LEU A 38 -18.21 -8.91 1.36
CA LEU A 38 -17.56 -8.21 2.46
C LEU A 38 -17.86 -8.94 3.76
N GLY A 39 -16.80 -9.34 4.49
CA GLY A 39 -16.96 -10.10 5.72
C GLY A 39 -15.93 -9.81 6.80
N GLU A 40 -16.15 -10.45 7.94
CA GLU A 40 -15.22 -10.53 9.06
C GLU A 40 -14.30 -11.75 8.95
N ALA A 41 -13.34 -11.88 9.86
CA ALA A 41 -12.34 -12.94 9.82
C ALA A 41 -12.95 -14.35 9.86
N GLY A 42 -14.04 -14.52 10.62
CA GLY A 42 -14.78 -15.77 10.69
C GLY A 42 -15.27 -16.27 9.32
N ALA A 43 -15.61 -15.36 8.40
CA ALA A 43 -16.09 -15.74 7.07
C ALA A 43 -15.05 -16.51 6.27
N ALA A 44 -13.78 -16.11 6.39
CA ALA A 44 -12.66 -16.79 5.75
C ALA A 44 -12.37 -18.15 6.40
N GLN A 45 -12.81 -18.35 7.65
CA GLN A 45 -12.62 -19.57 8.44
C GLN A 45 -13.81 -20.54 8.38
N ASP A 46 -14.91 -20.16 7.73
CA ASP A 46 -16.10 -21.00 7.62
C ASP A 46 -16.10 -21.73 6.28
N ALA A 47 -15.85 -23.04 6.33
CA ALA A 47 -15.80 -23.87 5.13
C ALA A 47 -17.16 -23.92 4.41
N GLY A 48 -18.26 -23.97 5.16
CA GLY A 48 -19.61 -24.00 4.61
C GLY A 48 -19.95 -22.71 3.88
N PHE A 49 -19.60 -21.55 4.44
CA PHE A 49 -19.74 -20.26 3.77
C PHE A 49 -18.90 -20.20 2.48
N MET A 50 -17.63 -20.60 2.57
CA MET A 50 -16.69 -20.56 1.45
C MET A 50 -17.08 -21.49 0.30
N GLU A 51 -17.67 -22.65 0.61
CA GLU A 51 -18.19 -23.61 -0.38
C GLU A 51 -19.51 -23.15 -0.98
N THR A 52 -20.49 -22.78 -0.14
CA THR A 52 -21.84 -22.37 -0.57
C THR A 52 -21.80 -21.15 -1.50
N ASN A 53 -20.89 -20.21 -1.24
CA ASN A 53 -20.73 -19.00 -2.06
C ASN A 53 -19.64 -19.14 -3.13
N GLU A 54 -19.10 -20.35 -3.33
CA GLU A 54 -18.10 -20.66 -4.37
C GLU A 54 -16.88 -19.71 -4.37
N ILE A 55 -16.44 -19.26 -3.19
CA ILE A 55 -15.33 -18.29 -3.07
C ILE A 55 -14.06 -18.88 -3.67
N GLN A 56 -13.46 -18.23 -4.68
CA GLN A 56 -12.21 -18.69 -5.31
C GLN A 56 -11.00 -17.83 -4.95
N ALA A 57 -11.24 -16.65 -4.38
CA ALA A 57 -10.18 -15.71 -4.02
C ALA A 57 -10.52 -14.89 -2.77
N VAL A 58 -9.50 -14.46 -2.05
CA VAL A 58 -9.63 -13.74 -0.79
C VAL A 58 -8.66 -12.56 -0.72
N ILE A 59 -9.15 -11.39 -0.30
CA ILE A 59 -8.31 -10.29 0.17
C ILE A 59 -8.42 -10.24 1.70
N ALA A 60 -7.31 -10.46 2.40
CA ALA A 60 -7.24 -10.41 3.85
C ALA A 60 -6.45 -9.19 4.32
N LEU A 61 -7.09 -8.32 5.12
CA LEU A 61 -6.51 -7.07 5.60
C LEU A 61 -6.22 -7.15 7.10
N GLY A 62 -4.93 -7.18 7.46
CA GLY A 62 -4.44 -7.17 8.84
C GLY A 62 -4.86 -8.37 9.70
N THR A 63 -5.04 -9.54 9.09
CA THR A 63 -5.46 -10.80 9.75
C THR A 63 -4.56 -11.99 9.41
N GLY A 64 -3.60 -11.83 8.50
CA GLY A 64 -2.81 -12.94 7.96
C GLY A 64 -3.64 -13.84 7.04
N ASN A 65 -3.13 -15.05 6.75
CA ASN A 65 -3.88 -16.03 5.97
C ASN A 65 -4.75 -16.89 6.89
N LEU A 66 -6.06 -16.68 6.83
CA LEU A 66 -7.05 -17.42 7.61
C LEU A 66 -7.92 -18.37 6.76
N THR A 67 -7.61 -18.54 5.47
CA THR A 67 -8.51 -19.25 4.55
C THR A 67 -8.54 -20.76 4.84
N VAL A 68 -9.75 -21.32 4.97
CA VAL A 68 -9.92 -22.76 5.26
C VAL A 68 -9.84 -23.69 4.08
N LYS A 69 -9.95 -23.16 2.85
CA LYS A 69 -9.82 -23.95 1.63
C LYS A 69 -8.76 -23.33 0.72
N PRO A 70 -8.16 -24.13 -0.20
CA PRO A 70 -7.26 -23.60 -1.21
C PRO A 70 -7.98 -22.56 -2.08
N CYS A 71 -7.48 -21.33 -2.04
CA CYS A 71 -7.92 -20.21 -2.88
C CYS A 71 -6.74 -19.28 -3.13
N GLU A 72 -6.86 -18.39 -4.12
CA GLU A 72 -5.86 -17.33 -4.30
C GLU A 72 -6.04 -16.27 -3.21
N VAL A 73 -4.97 -15.90 -2.52
CA VAL A 73 -5.05 -14.97 -1.38
C VAL A 73 -4.12 -13.78 -1.59
N LEU A 74 -4.66 -12.57 -1.48
CA LEU A 74 -3.91 -11.33 -1.36
C LEU A 74 -3.90 -10.87 0.10
N LEU A 75 -2.70 -10.80 0.69
CA LEU A 75 -2.51 -10.35 2.07
C LEU A 75 -2.02 -8.91 2.10
N ILE A 76 -2.76 -8.05 2.80
CA ILE A 76 -2.33 -6.67 3.08
C ILE A 76 -2.17 -6.52 4.59
N ASP A 77 -0.93 -6.45 5.06
CA ASP A 77 -0.64 -6.24 6.48
C ASP A 77 -0.80 -4.76 6.84
N ILE A 78 -1.94 -4.43 7.45
CA ILE A 78 -2.29 -3.06 7.82
C ILE A 78 -3.19 -3.02 9.06
N LEU A 79 -2.88 -2.08 9.96
CA LEU A 79 -3.67 -1.80 11.15
C LEU A 79 -4.88 -0.92 10.83
N ASP A 80 -5.87 -0.91 11.70
CA ASP A 80 -7.08 -0.10 11.57
C ASP A 80 -6.95 1.24 12.31
N MET A 81 -5.94 2.03 11.93
CA MET A 81 -5.62 3.30 12.58
C MET A 81 -5.69 4.45 11.57
N GLU A 82 -6.05 5.64 12.02
CA GLU A 82 -6.21 6.80 11.14
C GLU A 82 -4.91 7.23 10.45
N GLU A 83 -3.76 6.90 11.03
CA GLU A 83 -2.43 7.21 10.51
C GLU A 83 -1.94 6.19 9.45
N GLU A 84 -2.61 5.04 9.31
CA GLU A 84 -2.31 4.03 8.29
C GLU A 84 -2.72 4.51 6.90
N LEU A 85 -1.95 4.13 5.89
CA LEU A 85 -2.23 4.48 4.49
C LEU A 85 -2.68 3.23 3.74
N LEU A 86 -3.98 3.11 3.51
CA LEU A 86 -4.56 2.03 2.70
C LEU A 86 -4.64 2.40 1.22
N LEU A 87 -4.75 3.69 0.88
CA LEU A 87 -4.81 4.19 -0.50
C LEU A 87 -3.68 3.70 -1.41
N PRO A 88 -2.40 3.61 -0.96
CA PRO A 88 -1.33 3.03 -1.77
C PRO A 88 -1.55 1.56 -2.18
N HIS A 89 -2.43 0.82 -1.50
CA HIS A 89 -2.78 -0.57 -1.80
C HIS A 89 -3.98 -0.70 -2.73
N PHE A 90 -4.67 0.39 -3.07
CA PHE A 90 -5.88 0.34 -3.90
C PHE A 90 -5.60 -0.27 -5.28
N GLU A 91 -4.49 0.08 -5.93
CA GLU A 91 -4.14 -0.47 -7.26
C GLU A 91 -4.05 -1.99 -7.24
N GLU A 92 -3.32 -2.55 -6.26
CA GLU A 92 -3.13 -3.99 -6.13
C GLU A 92 -4.44 -4.71 -5.79
N CYS A 93 -5.21 -4.19 -4.82
CA CYS A 93 -6.50 -4.76 -4.43
C CYS A 93 -7.54 -4.68 -5.56
N ILE A 94 -7.65 -3.54 -6.25
CA ILE A 94 -8.60 -3.36 -7.36
C ILE A 94 -8.24 -4.27 -8.51
N ASN A 95 -6.96 -4.40 -8.86
CA ASN A 95 -6.52 -5.31 -9.92
C ASN A 95 -6.78 -6.77 -9.57
N PHE A 96 -6.59 -7.17 -8.30
CA PHE A 96 -6.96 -8.48 -7.80
C PHE A 96 -8.47 -8.72 -7.95
N LEU A 97 -9.31 -7.77 -7.52
CA LEU A 97 -10.75 -7.87 -7.67
C LEU A 97 -11.18 -7.96 -9.14
N LYS A 98 -10.66 -7.09 -10.01
CA LYS A 98 -10.92 -7.12 -11.46
C LYS A 98 -10.54 -8.46 -12.09
N LYS A 99 -9.39 -9.02 -11.74
CA LYS A 99 -8.92 -10.33 -12.22
C LYS A 99 -9.93 -11.44 -11.98
N HIS A 100 -10.65 -11.42 -10.85
CA HIS A 100 -11.60 -12.47 -10.50
C HIS A 100 -13.05 -12.14 -10.88
N LEU A 101 -13.49 -10.91 -10.66
CA LEU A 101 -14.87 -10.46 -10.85
C LEU A 101 -15.20 -10.07 -12.29
N MET A 102 -14.20 -9.68 -13.10
CA MET A 102 -14.38 -9.23 -14.49
C MET A 102 -13.70 -10.15 -15.51
N ARG A 103 -13.41 -11.41 -15.13
CA ARG A 103 -12.81 -12.39 -16.06
C ARG A 103 -13.79 -12.71 -17.21
N GLU A 104 -13.24 -13.00 -18.38
CA GLU A 104 -14.03 -13.55 -19.48
C GLU A 104 -14.61 -14.92 -19.09
N GLY A 105 -15.93 -15.11 -19.27
CA GLY A 105 -16.65 -16.30 -18.84
C GLY A 105 -17.38 -16.09 -17.51
N THR A 106 -17.26 -17.04 -16.59
CA THR A 106 -17.97 -17.01 -15.30
C THR A 106 -17.16 -16.24 -14.26
N PRO A 107 -17.65 -15.09 -13.75
CA PRO A 107 -17.02 -14.39 -12.64
C PRO A 107 -16.81 -15.33 -11.46
N ALA A 108 -15.68 -15.21 -10.76
CA ALA A 108 -15.48 -15.97 -9.53
C ALA A 108 -15.73 -15.11 -8.31
N ALA A 109 -16.31 -15.76 -7.30
CA ALA A 109 -16.60 -15.08 -6.07
C ALA A 109 -15.34 -14.73 -5.28
N VAL A 110 -15.29 -13.51 -4.77
CA VAL A 110 -14.18 -12.97 -3.97
C VAL A 110 -14.69 -12.52 -2.62
N LEU A 111 -14.00 -12.93 -1.55
CA LEU A 111 -14.23 -12.43 -0.20
C LEU A 111 -13.17 -11.37 0.15
N VAL A 112 -13.60 -10.18 0.56
CA VAL A 112 -12.75 -9.15 1.13
C VAL A 112 -13.05 -9.07 2.62
N HIS A 113 -12.06 -9.38 3.46
CA HIS A 113 -12.26 -9.39 4.91
C HIS A 113 -11.14 -8.69 5.69
N CYS A 114 -11.49 -8.28 6.90
CA CYS A 114 -10.54 -7.87 7.94
C CYS A 114 -10.92 -8.57 9.24
N VAL A 115 -10.70 -7.95 10.41
CA VAL A 115 -11.11 -8.56 11.69
C VAL A 115 -12.63 -8.62 11.83
N TYR A 116 -13.31 -7.46 11.77
CA TYR A 116 -14.77 -7.34 11.97
C TYR A 116 -15.57 -7.03 10.69
N GLY A 117 -14.89 -6.86 9.56
CA GLY A 117 -15.54 -6.52 8.31
C GLY A 117 -16.14 -5.10 8.27
N GLN A 118 -15.62 -4.15 9.06
CA GLN A 118 -16.22 -2.82 9.22
C GLN A 118 -15.47 -1.68 8.52
N SER A 119 -14.15 -1.62 8.67
CA SER A 119 -13.33 -0.48 8.23
C SER A 119 -12.43 -0.87 7.06
N ARG A 120 -11.28 -1.52 7.30
CA ARG A 120 -10.29 -1.88 6.25
C ARG A 120 -10.89 -2.55 5.01
N SER A 121 -11.64 -3.64 5.20
CA SER A 121 -12.25 -4.39 4.08
C SER A 121 -13.37 -3.61 3.41
N ALA A 122 -14.18 -2.88 4.18
CA ALA A 122 -15.21 -2.01 3.61
C ALA A 122 -14.59 -0.90 2.76
N THR A 123 -13.47 -0.30 3.17
CA THR A 123 -12.73 0.68 2.39
C THR A 123 -12.30 0.14 1.03
N ILE A 124 -11.78 -1.09 0.97
CA ILE A 124 -11.40 -1.72 -0.32
C ILE A 124 -12.62 -1.95 -1.21
N CYS A 125 -13.75 -2.41 -0.65
CA CYS A 125 -14.98 -2.58 -1.42
C CYS A 125 -15.52 -1.25 -1.96
N VAL A 126 -15.52 -0.19 -1.15
CA VAL A 126 -15.93 1.15 -1.58
C VAL A 126 -15.02 1.66 -2.69
N ALA A 127 -13.69 1.58 -2.50
CA ALA A 127 -12.70 1.99 -3.51
C ALA A 127 -12.87 1.22 -4.84
N TYR A 128 -13.16 -0.07 -4.77
CA TYR A 128 -13.44 -0.89 -5.95
C TYR A 128 -14.64 -0.35 -6.73
N LEU A 129 -15.79 -0.15 -6.07
CA LEU A 129 -17.00 0.38 -6.72
C LEU A 129 -16.75 1.77 -7.33
N MET A 130 -16.03 2.66 -6.63
CA MET A 130 -15.64 3.97 -7.17
C MET A 130 -14.82 3.83 -8.46
N ALA A 131 -13.83 2.94 -8.47
CA ALA A 131 -12.91 2.73 -9.59
C ALA A 131 -13.52 2.02 -10.80
N THR A 132 -14.51 1.14 -10.58
CA THR A 132 -15.09 0.31 -11.65
C THR A 132 -16.43 0.82 -12.17
N GLU A 133 -17.20 1.51 -11.33
CA GLU A 133 -18.55 1.98 -11.69
C GLU A 133 -18.63 3.50 -11.80
N GLY A 134 -17.52 4.21 -11.56
CA GLY A 134 -17.49 5.68 -11.61
C GLY A 134 -18.32 6.35 -10.51
N LYS A 135 -18.69 5.61 -9.46
CA LYS A 135 -19.45 6.11 -8.32
C LYS A 135 -18.65 7.14 -7.52
N THR A 136 -19.37 8.11 -6.98
CA THR A 136 -18.85 8.99 -5.92
C THR A 136 -18.57 8.18 -4.65
N LEU A 137 -17.79 8.76 -3.72
CA LEU A 137 -17.56 8.18 -2.39
C LEU A 137 -18.89 7.86 -1.70
N LEU A 138 -19.84 8.80 -1.71
CA LEU A 138 -21.12 8.62 -1.03
C LEU A 138 -21.94 7.47 -1.65
N GLU A 139 -22.07 7.42 -2.98
CA GLU A 139 -22.81 6.37 -3.68
C GLU A 139 -22.18 4.98 -3.49
N ALA A 140 -20.85 4.90 -3.55
CA ALA A 140 -20.12 3.65 -3.33
C ALA A 140 -20.24 3.19 -1.87
N TYR A 141 -20.12 4.10 -0.92
CA TYR A 141 -20.34 3.80 0.49
C TYR A 141 -21.76 3.28 0.72
N ASP A 142 -22.78 3.95 0.18
CA ASP A 142 -24.19 3.57 0.37
C ASP A 142 -24.47 2.16 -0.20
N ALA A 143 -23.87 1.80 -1.33
CA ALA A 143 -23.98 0.46 -1.89
C ALA A 143 -23.38 -0.62 -0.96
N VAL A 144 -22.21 -0.36 -0.37
CA VAL A 144 -21.57 -1.29 0.57
C VAL A 144 -22.34 -1.34 1.89
N GLN A 145 -22.81 -0.20 2.40
CA GLN A 145 -23.60 -0.12 3.62
C GLN A 145 -24.93 -0.85 3.50
N LYS A 146 -25.59 -0.75 2.35
CA LYS A 146 -26.83 -1.48 2.08
C LYS A 146 -26.63 -3.00 2.20
N ALA A 147 -25.50 -3.51 1.74
CA ALA A 147 -25.13 -4.93 1.88
C ALA A 147 -24.76 -5.29 3.33
N ARG A 148 -23.98 -4.44 3.99
CA ARG A 148 -23.52 -4.65 5.37
C ARG A 148 -23.74 -3.37 6.20
N PRO A 149 -24.88 -3.23 6.91
CA PRO A 149 -25.23 -1.99 7.60
C PRO A 149 -24.27 -1.58 8.73
N CYS A 150 -23.49 -2.54 9.26
CA CYS A 150 -22.53 -2.31 10.33
C CYS A 150 -21.15 -1.80 9.88
N ILE A 151 -20.93 -1.48 8.59
CA ILE A 151 -19.66 -0.86 8.18
C ILE A 151 -19.41 0.42 8.97
N SER A 152 -18.16 0.64 9.37
CA SER A 152 -17.76 1.83 10.12
C SER A 152 -16.30 2.09 9.76
N ILE A 153 -16.10 2.88 8.69
CA ILE A 153 -14.78 3.16 8.16
C ILE A 153 -14.12 4.23 9.02
N ASN A 154 -12.87 3.99 9.45
CA ASN A 154 -12.18 4.96 10.28
C ASN A 154 -11.97 6.30 9.53
N PRO A 155 -11.86 7.45 10.25
CA PRO A 155 -11.75 8.76 9.62
C PRO A 155 -10.55 8.90 8.66
N GLY A 156 -9.42 8.25 8.97
CA GLY A 156 -8.22 8.27 8.12
C GLY A 156 -8.45 7.61 6.76
N PHE A 157 -9.22 6.52 6.72
CA PHE A 157 -9.58 5.82 5.49
C PHE A 157 -10.69 6.54 4.72
N LEU A 158 -11.66 7.16 5.38
CA LEU A 158 -12.64 8.02 4.71
C LEU A 158 -11.98 9.20 3.99
N ARG A 159 -11.02 9.88 4.64
CA ARG A 159 -10.21 10.94 4.00
C ARG A 159 -9.38 10.43 2.83
N GLN A 160 -8.95 9.16 2.87
CA GLN A 160 -8.23 8.54 1.77
C GLN A 160 -9.15 8.20 0.59
N LEU A 161 -10.39 7.77 0.84
CA LEU A 161 -11.40 7.58 -0.21
C LEU A 161 -11.83 8.92 -0.84
N GLU A 162 -11.96 9.98 -0.05
CA GLU A 162 -12.20 11.33 -0.57
C GLU A 162 -11.04 11.79 -1.48
N LEU A 163 -9.80 11.54 -1.04
CA LEU A 163 -8.63 11.85 -1.85
C LEU A 163 -8.62 11.04 -3.16
N PHE A 164 -9.05 9.78 -3.09
CA PHE A 164 -9.19 8.89 -4.23
C PHE A 164 -10.24 9.39 -5.24
N GLU A 165 -11.36 9.91 -4.77
CA GLU A 165 -12.37 10.58 -5.61
C GLU A 165 -11.76 11.77 -6.37
N ARG A 166 -10.98 12.61 -5.68
CA ARG A 166 -10.25 13.73 -6.31
C ARG A 166 -9.08 13.30 -7.19
N MET A 167 -8.64 12.05 -7.09
CA MET A 167 -7.72 11.41 -8.05
C MET A 167 -8.45 10.96 -9.33
N GLY A 168 -9.77 11.14 -9.40
CA GLY A 168 -10.60 10.68 -10.52
C GLY A 168 -10.89 9.18 -10.44
N ASN A 169 -10.91 8.62 -9.24
CA ASN A 169 -11.02 7.18 -8.98
C ASN A 169 -9.92 6.35 -9.66
N ASP A 170 -8.76 6.97 -9.92
CA ASP A 170 -7.58 6.35 -10.51
C ASP A 170 -6.60 5.93 -9.41
N PRO A 171 -6.29 4.62 -9.24
CA PRO A 171 -5.38 4.17 -8.19
C PRO A 171 -3.90 4.34 -8.55
N GLU A 172 -3.55 4.85 -9.73
CA GLU A 172 -2.16 5.06 -10.13
C GLU A 172 -1.49 6.13 -9.25
N ILE A 173 -0.58 5.72 -8.37
CA ILE A 173 0.16 6.64 -7.46
C ILE A 173 0.87 7.80 -8.20
N MET A 174 1.27 7.55 -9.45
CA MET A 174 2.01 8.50 -10.30
C MET A 174 1.13 9.35 -11.20
N GLY A 175 -0.18 9.37 -10.98
CA GLY A 175 -1.08 10.28 -11.67
C GLY A 175 -0.67 11.76 -11.52
N SER A 176 -1.15 12.56 -12.47
CA SER A 176 -0.73 13.94 -12.68
C SER A 176 -1.52 14.97 -11.87
N THR A 177 -2.63 14.57 -11.22
CA THR A 177 -3.51 15.51 -10.51
C THR A 177 -2.89 16.02 -9.20
N PRO A 178 -3.34 17.18 -8.68
CA PRO A 178 -2.91 17.66 -7.36
C PRO A 178 -3.20 16.67 -6.22
N ALA A 179 -4.26 15.87 -6.34
CA ALA A 179 -4.62 14.84 -5.36
C ALA A 179 -3.56 13.71 -5.31
N HIS A 180 -3.04 13.31 -6.47
CA HIS A 180 -1.91 12.37 -6.52
C HIS A 180 -0.64 12.94 -5.85
N ALA A 181 -0.37 14.24 -6.03
CA ALA A 181 0.74 14.90 -5.33
C ALA A 181 0.54 14.92 -3.80
N GLN A 182 -0.70 15.06 -3.34
CA GLN A 182 -1.06 14.98 -1.93
C GLN A 182 -0.84 13.56 -1.37
N LEU A 183 -1.29 12.51 -2.06
CA LEU A 183 -1.02 11.11 -1.70
C LEU A 183 0.48 10.86 -1.56
N ARG A 184 1.25 11.25 -2.58
CA ARG A 184 2.71 11.13 -2.58
C ARG A 184 3.38 11.84 -1.39
N THR A 185 2.85 12.99 -0.99
CA THR A 185 3.33 13.71 0.21
C THR A 185 2.97 12.98 1.51
N MET A 186 1.77 12.39 1.60
CA MET A 186 1.35 11.57 2.75
C MET A 186 2.24 10.34 2.91
N MET A 187 2.54 9.64 1.81
CA MET A 187 3.47 8.50 1.78
C MET A 187 4.86 8.90 2.30
N ALA A 188 5.43 9.99 1.76
CA ALA A 188 6.73 10.49 2.17
C ALA A 188 6.78 10.89 3.66
N LYS A 189 5.69 11.47 4.19
CA LYS A 189 5.59 11.81 5.62
C LYS A 189 5.58 10.56 6.49
N ARG A 190 4.73 9.57 6.17
CA ARG A 190 4.62 8.32 6.92
C ARG A 190 5.95 7.56 6.94
N GLN A 191 6.63 7.53 5.80
CA GLN A 191 7.88 6.82 5.68
C GLN A 191 9.03 7.45 6.48
N ARG A 192 9.09 8.78 6.54
CA ARG A 192 10.04 9.49 7.41
C ARG A 192 9.78 9.22 8.89
N MET A 193 8.51 9.17 9.30
CA MET A 193 8.14 8.83 10.68
C MET A 193 8.58 7.40 11.03
N LYS A 194 8.36 6.43 10.13
CA LYS A 194 8.80 5.03 10.32
C LYS A 194 10.32 4.88 10.35
N ALA A 195 11.03 5.54 9.43
CA ALA A 195 12.49 5.52 9.36
C ALA A 195 13.17 6.22 10.55
N GLY A 196 12.46 7.11 11.26
CA GLY A 196 12.95 7.75 12.48
C GLY A 196 12.95 6.86 13.74
N VAL A 197 12.26 5.71 13.73
CA VAL A 197 11.98 4.94 14.95
C VAL A 197 12.53 3.49 14.97
N ALA A 198 12.87 2.84 13.85
CA ALA A 198 13.39 1.45 13.93
C ALA A 198 14.23 0.93 12.74
N ASP A 199 14.00 1.39 11.51
CA ASP A 199 14.48 0.68 10.31
C ASP A 199 15.76 1.25 9.69
N ILE A 200 16.64 1.80 10.50
CA ILE A 200 17.97 2.21 10.03
C ILE A 200 18.87 0.98 10.06
N VAL A 201 19.16 0.38 8.90
CA VAL A 201 20.12 -0.72 8.81
C VAL A 201 21.47 -0.21 9.31
N THR A 202 21.88 -0.71 10.47
CA THR A 202 23.12 -0.31 11.11
C THR A 202 24.30 -0.83 10.29
N THR A 203 25.27 0.06 10.09
CA THR A 203 26.55 -0.22 9.40
C THR A 203 27.31 -1.48 9.89
N PRO A 204 27.19 -1.98 11.13
CA PRO A 204 27.88 -3.20 11.60
C PRO A 204 27.48 -4.50 10.90
N GLN A 205 26.35 -4.56 10.16
CA GLN A 205 25.97 -5.77 9.42
C GLN A 205 26.80 -6.04 8.15
N LEU A 206 27.74 -5.16 7.80
CA LEU A 206 28.69 -5.31 6.70
C LEU A 206 29.84 -6.29 6.98
N THR A 207 29.83 -6.97 8.14
CA THR A 207 30.90 -7.90 8.60
C THR A 207 30.66 -9.37 8.26
N ARG A 208 29.50 -9.71 7.67
CA ARG A 208 29.18 -11.08 7.23
C ARG A 208 29.69 -11.32 5.79
N PRO A 209 30.11 -12.54 5.44
CA PRO A 209 30.56 -12.86 4.08
C PRO A 209 29.43 -12.57 3.08
N GLY A 210 29.74 -11.73 2.09
CA GLY A 210 28.76 -11.31 1.09
C GLY A 210 29.27 -10.23 0.14
N THR A 211 28.59 -10.09 -1.00
CA THR A 211 28.90 -9.05 -1.98
C THR A 211 28.47 -7.69 -1.43
N SER A 212 29.45 -6.82 -1.24
CA SER A 212 29.28 -5.46 -0.74
C SER A 212 29.28 -4.45 -1.89
N ILE A 213 28.45 -3.42 -1.80
CA ILE A 213 28.45 -2.29 -2.73
C ILE A 213 29.31 -1.18 -2.13
N CYS A 214 30.35 -0.79 -2.84
CA CYS A 214 31.34 0.18 -2.40
C CYS A 214 31.30 1.44 -3.27
N CYS A 215 31.71 2.56 -2.68
CA CYS A 215 32.00 3.78 -3.43
C CYS A 215 33.18 3.55 -4.37
N ARG A 216 33.01 3.83 -5.66
CA ARG A 216 34.08 3.63 -6.67
C ARG A 216 35.31 4.52 -6.45
N LYS A 217 35.16 5.67 -5.77
CA LYS A 217 36.26 6.63 -5.54
C LYS A 217 37.17 6.24 -4.36
N CYS A 218 36.61 5.65 -3.30
CA CYS A 218 37.34 5.49 -2.03
C CYS A 218 37.15 4.12 -1.36
N ASN A 219 36.45 3.18 -2.02
CA ASN A 219 36.16 1.84 -1.51
C ASN A 219 35.33 1.79 -0.21
N TYR A 220 34.80 2.93 0.27
CA TYR A 220 33.90 2.95 1.41
C TYR A 220 32.69 2.05 1.15
N VAL A 221 32.42 1.14 2.08
CA VAL A 221 31.31 0.18 1.97
C VAL A 221 30.00 0.88 2.30
N LEU A 222 29.06 0.86 1.36
CA LEU A 222 27.79 1.59 1.46
C LEU A 222 26.67 0.70 2.00
N CYS A 223 26.58 -0.53 1.50
CA CYS A 223 25.56 -1.52 1.85
C CYS A 223 25.97 -2.90 1.30
N THR A 224 25.19 -3.93 1.61
CA THR A 224 25.32 -5.26 0.96
C THR A 224 24.33 -5.41 -0.18
N THR A 225 24.51 -6.42 -1.03
CA THR A 225 23.50 -6.80 -2.04
C THR A 225 22.14 -7.18 -1.42
N ARG A 226 22.07 -7.55 -0.14
CA ARG A 226 20.81 -7.87 0.56
C ARG A 226 19.96 -6.63 0.83
N ASN A 227 20.57 -5.46 0.88
CA ASN A 227 19.86 -4.20 1.05
C ASN A 227 19.32 -3.66 -0.28
N GLN A 228 19.54 -4.35 -1.40
CA GLN A 228 18.98 -3.94 -2.68
C GLN A 228 17.52 -4.33 -2.79
N LEU A 229 16.68 -3.36 -3.16
CA LEU A 229 15.28 -3.56 -3.46
C LEU A 229 15.14 -4.28 -4.80
N SER A 230 14.80 -5.56 -4.76
CA SER A 230 14.58 -6.38 -5.95
C SER A 230 13.24 -6.03 -6.58
N HIS A 231 13.25 -5.78 -7.89
CA HIS A 231 12.04 -5.56 -8.65
C HIS A 231 12.25 -5.96 -10.11
N SER A 232 11.30 -6.74 -10.63
CA SER A 232 11.34 -7.29 -11.98
C SER A 232 10.78 -6.27 -12.98
N SER A 233 11.40 -6.20 -14.16
CA SER A 233 10.83 -5.48 -15.29
C SER A 233 9.59 -6.20 -15.82
N ALA A 234 8.68 -5.45 -16.45
CA ALA A 234 7.53 -6.01 -17.17
C ALA A 234 7.93 -7.11 -18.18
N ASN A 235 9.19 -7.10 -18.66
CA ASN A 235 9.73 -8.10 -19.57
C ASN A 235 10.47 -9.26 -18.88
N GLY A 236 10.34 -9.42 -17.55
CA GLY A 236 10.98 -10.51 -16.79
C GLY A 236 12.49 -10.34 -16.50
N GLY A 237 13.11 -9.22 -16.92
CA GLY A 237 14.51 -8.90 -16.62
C GLY A 237 14.71 -8.15 -15.28
N ILE A 238 15.90 -8.24 -14.69
CA ILE A 238 16.27 -7.55 -13.44
C ILE A 238 16.46 -6.03 -13.72
N CYS A 239 15.85 -5.10 -12.94
CA CYS A 239 16.07 -3.65 -13.15
C CYS A 239 17.57 -3.35 -12.99
N ALA A 240 18.17 -2.63 -13.95
CA ALA A 240 19.57 -2.20 -13.89
C ALA A 240 19.82 -1.09 -12.82
N GLY A 241 18.76 -0.54 -12.23
CA GLY A 241 18.86 0.47 -11.18
C GLY A 241 19.20 -0.15 -9.83
N ILE A 242 20.21 0.39 -9.15
CA ILE A 242 20.55 -0.01 -7.78
C ILE A 242 19.70 0.84 -6.82
N LEU A 243 18.56 0.31 -6.39
CA LEU A 243 17.76 0.88 -5.31
C LEU A 243 18.04 0.12 -4.02
N ILE A 244 18.20 0.84 -2.92
CA ILE A 244 18.52 0.24 -1.62
C ILE A 244 17.56 0.70 -0.53
N GLU A 245 17.53 -0.05 0.56
CA GLU A 245 16.92 0.36 1.82
C GLU A 245 17.63 1.59 2.43
N PRO A 246 16.96 2.37 3.30
CA PRO A 246 17.60 3.47 4.01
C PRO A 246 18.72 2.96 4.93
N MET A 247 19.93 3.47 4.73
CA MET A 247 21.11 3.09 5.50
C MET A 247 21.44 4.13 6.57
N GLN A 248 22.05 3.71 7.69
CA GLN A 248 22.42 4.61 8.79
C GLN A 248 23.29 5.78 8.41
N TRP A 249 24.18 5.61 7.43
CA TRP A 249 25.05 6.70 7.02
C TRP A 249 24.29 7.82 6.29
N MET A 250 23.08 7.55 5.77
CA MET A 250 22.26 8.55 5.09
C MET A 250 21.62 9.53 6.08
N THR A 251 21.29 9.08 7.29
CA THR A 251 20.61 9.90 8.30
C THR A 251 21.51 10.93 8.97
N LYS A 252 22.82 10.87 8.73
CA LYS A 252 23.79 11.89 9.20
C LYS A 252 23.60 13.23 8.50
N ASP A 253 22.99 13.25 7.32
CA ASP A 253 22.64 14.50 6.64
C ASP A 253 21.27 15.00 7.13
N SER A 254 21.23 16.18 7.75
CA SER A 254 19.96 16.76 8.22
C SER A 254 18.95 17.00 7.09
N ALA A 255 19.42 17.17 5.84
CA ALA A 255 18.54 17.27 4.67
C ALA A 255 17.79 15.97 4.40
N PHE A 256 18.39 14.81 4.71
CA PHE A 256 17.77 13.49 4.56
C PHE A 256 16.50 13.35 5.39
N VAL A 257 16.46 13.97 6.57
CA VAL A 257 15.30 13.91 7.46
C VAL A 257 14.28 15.02 7.13
N LYS A 258 14.76 16.20 6.71
CA LYS A 258 13.92 17.40 6.54
C LYS A 258 13.27 17.51 5.16
N ASN A 259 13.97 17.12 4.09
CA ASN A 259 13.51 17.33 2.72
C ASN A 259 12.87 16.07 2.14
N ASN A 260 12.12 16.21 1.04
CA ASN A 260 11.49 15.08 0.33
C ASN A 260 12.45 14.40 -0.65
N ASP A 261 13.48 15.10 -1.13
CA ASP A 261 14.48 14.58 -2.05
C ASP A 261 15.86 15.19 -1.78
N GLY A 262 16.89 14.57 -2.35
CA GLY A 262 18.25 15.07 -2.29
C GLY A 262 19.28 14.17 -2.95
N LYS A 263 20.56 14.46 -2.68
CA LYS A 263 21.71 13.74 -3.22
C LYS A 263 22.22 12.74 -2.19
N LEU A 264 22.58 11.53 -2.63
CA LEU A 264 23.35 10.59 -1.82
C LEU A 264 24.84 10.89 -1.99
N LEU A 265 25.51 11.25 -0.89
CA LEU A 265 26.95 11.54 -0.86
C LEU A 265 27.69 10.45 -0.09
N CYS A 266 28.89 10.09 -0.56
CA CYS A 266 29.73 9.13 0.13
C CYS A 266 30.13 9.68 1.52
N PRO A 267 29.95 8.91 2.61
CA PRO A 267 30.28 9.37 3.96
C PRO A 267 31.76 9.74 4.12
N SER A 268 32.64 8.99 3.47
CA SER A 268 34.10 9.16 3.49
C SER A 268 34.57 10.28 2.55
N CYS A 269 34.39 10.12 1.23
CA CYS A 269 35.01 11.03 0.25
C CYS A 269 34.09 12.13 -0.32
N LYS A 270 32.83 12.20 0.15
CA LYS A 270 31.78 13.15 -0.28
C LYS A 270 31.42 13.13 -1.77
N ALA A 271 31.92 12.15 -2.54
CA ALA A 271 31.52 11.98 -3.93
C ALA A 271 30.01 11.72 -4.07
N LYS A 272 29.37 12.28 -5.10
CA LYS A 272 27.96 12.01 -5.42
C LYS A 272 27.82 10.56 -5.86
N LEU A 273 27.06 9.78 -5.09
CA LEU A 273 26.76 8.37 -5.33
C LEU A 273 25.44 8.19 -6.07
N GLY A 274 24.49 9.11 -5.88
CA GLY A 274 23.18 9.05 -6.50
C GLY A 274 22.21 10.06 -5.90
N SER A 275 20.96 9.67 -5.76
CA SER A 275 19.87 10.51 -5.27
C SER A 275 18.90 9.71 -4.42
N TRP A 276 18.18 10.43 -3.56
CA TRP A 276 17.13 9.87 -2.75
C TRP A 276 15.85 10.69 -2.89
N ASN A 277 14.71 10.03 -2.74
CA ASN A 277 13.39 10.63 -2.80
C ASN A 277 12.41 9.83 -1.92
N TRP A 278 11.89 10.45 -0.87
CA TRP A 278 10.90 9.86 0.04
C TRP A 278 9.52 9.72 -0.56
N ILE A 279 9.19 10.52 -1.58
CA ILE A 279 7.96 10.32 -2.35
C ILE A 279 8.09 9.03 -3.15
N GLY A 280 9.26 8.80 -3.75
CA GLY A 280 9.55 7.67 -4.62
C GLY A 280 9.83 8.09 -6.05
N VAL A 281 10.26 7.14 -6.87
CA VAL A 281 10.56 7.35 -8.30
C VAL A 281 10.08 6.18 -9.14
N LYS A 282 9.81 6.42 -10.42
CA LYS A 282 9.56 5.35 -11.41
C LYS A 282 10.93 4.79 -11.84
N CYS A 283 11.27 3.53 -11.51
CA CYS A 283 12.49 2.88 -12.05
C CYS A 283 12.37 2.84 -13.58
N ASN A 284 13.52 2.65 -14.24
CA ASN A 284 13.57 2.42 -15.68
C ASN A 284 12.72 1.22 -16.11
N CYS A 285 12.52 0.25 -15.22
CA CYS A 285 11.64 -0.91 -15.44
C CYS A 285 10.13 -0.60 -15.30
N LYS A 286 9.76 0.67 -15.12
CA LYS A 286 8.39 1.21 -14.96
C LYS A 286 7.71 0.96 -13.62
N ARG A 287 8.31 0.18 -12.71
CA ARG A 287 7.80 0.04 -11.34
C ARG A 287 8.04 1.32 -10.53
N PHE A 288 7.04 1.77 -9.81
CA PHE A 288 7.19 2.83 -8.81
C PHE A 288 7.81 2.27 -7.54
N VAL A 289 8.85 2.92 -7.02
CA VAL A 289 9.54 2.52 -5.80
C VAL A 289 9.49 3.69 -4.81
N SER A 290 8.97 3.44 -3.61
CA SER A 290 8.84 4.42 -2.53
C SER A 290 9.17 3.74 -1.19
N PRO A 291 10.21 4.17 -0.45
CA PRO A 291 11.09 5.30 -0.76
C PRO A 291 12.07 4.90 -1.85
N ALA A 292 12.62 5.87 -2.56
CA ALA A 292 13.64 5.61 -3.56
C ALA A 292 15.01 6.10 -3.10
N PHE A 293 15.91 5.19 -2.73
CA PHE A 293 17.33 5.49 -2.50
C PHE A 293 18.16 4.88 -3.63
N GLN A 294 18.46 5.67 -4.66
CA GLN A 294 19.06 5.19 -5.89
C GLN A 294 20.56 5.49 -5.94
N LEU A 295 21.36 4.44 -6.08
CA LEU A 295 22.78 4.54 -6.39
C LEU A 295 23.01 4.48 -7.91
N VAL A 296 23.95 5.29 -8.39
CA VAL A 296 24.35 5.31 -9.80
C VAL A 296 25.41 4.23 -10.03
N PRO A 297 25.19 3.23 -10.91
CA PRO A 297 26.13 2.12 -11.11
C PRO A 297 27.55 2.55 -11.49
N SER A 298 27.71 3.64 -12.25
CA SER A 298 29.04 4.17 -12.61
C SER A 298 29.80 4.81 -11.45
N ARG A 299 29.13 5.09 -10.33
CA ARG A 299 29.70 5.67 -9.10
C ARG A 299 29.97 4.62 -8.01
N THR A 300 29.56 3.38 -8.24
CA THR A 300 29.72 2.25 -7.31
C THR A 300 30.43 1.07 -7.98
N HIS A 301 30.86 0.09 -7.19
CA HIS A 301 31.27 -1.23 -7.65
C HIS A 301 30.98 -2.27 -6.56
N SER A 302 30.97 -3.54 -6.95
CA SER A 302 30.78 -4.65 -6.03
C SER A 302 32.13 -5.27 -5.62
N ARG A 303 32.30 -5.63 -4.35
CA ARG A 303 33.46 -6.35 -3.82
C ARG A 303 32.99 -7.42 -2.84
N VAL A 304 33.57 -8.62 -2.90
CA VAL A 304 33.36 -9.65 -1.87
C VAL A 304 34.24 -9.29 -0.67
N LEU A 305 33.61 -9.18 0.50
CA LEU A 305 34.27 -8.97 1.78
C LEU A 305 34.27 -10.27 2.59
#